data_AF-A0A0M2K2Z7-F1
#
_entry.id   AF-A0A0M2K2Z7-F1
#
_cell.length_a   1.000
_cell.length_b   1.000
_cell.length_c   1.000
_cell.angle_alpha   90.00
_cell.angle_beta   90.00
_cell.angle_gamma   90.00
#
_symmetry.space_group_name_H-M   'P 1'
#
loop_
_entity.id
_entity.type
_entity.pdbx_description
1 polymer ?
#
loop_
_entity_poly.entity_id
_entity_poly.type
_entity_poly.pdbx_seq_one_letter_code
_entity_poly.pdbx_strand_id
1 'polypeptide(L)'
;MPDNQIRNGTERLIIENLLDHNRTALIETARGLSEAQARLRLVASLTTPISLIKHAAGAERIWFQRFWAGLDESECDGYSRRDEGTFAVTDDESLADVIAEFERASQKSRQIAARFDLDDTKDNPREGTVTMRWTLLAMIQELARHAGHGDILREQIDRPIPTEPWRRGGDNIPAT
;
A
#
# COMPACT_ATOMS: atom_id res chain seq x y z
N MET A 1 14.74 1.30 -12.88
CA MET A 1 13.40 1.15 -13.49
C MET A 1 13.43 1.83 -14.85
N PRO A 2 13.05 1.19 -15.97
CA PRO A 2 12.80 1.94 -17.19
C PRO A 2 11.59 2.85 -16.93
N ASP A 3 11.79 4.14 -17.15
CA ASP A 3 10.84 5.23 -16.99
C ASP A 3 9.66 5.04 -17.97
N ASN A 4 8.68 4.20 -17.63
CA ASN A 4 7.43 4.04 -18.37
C ASN A 4 6.36 5.05 -17.87
N GLN A 5 6.82 6.21 -17.40
CA GLN A 5 5.96 7.27 -16.93
C GLN A 5 5.27 7.93 -18.13
N ILE A 6 3.98 7.65 -18.26
CA ILE A 6 3.15 8.26 -19.30
C ILE A 6 2.77 9.66 -18.80
N ARG A 7 3.31 10.68 -19.45
CA ARG A 7 3.14 12.10 -19.08
C ARG A 7 2.18 12.84 -20.02
N ASN A 8 1.61 12.18 -21.03
CA ASN A 8 0.67 12.74 -22.00
C ASN A 8 -0.38 11.69 -22.43
N GLY A 9 -1.43 12.11 -23.14
CA GLY A 9 -2.52 11.23 -23.59
C GLY A 9 -3.87 11.59 -22.95
N THR A 10 -4.81 10.64 -22.94
CA THR A 10 -6.12 10.84 -22.32
C THR A 10 -5.99 10.92 -20.80
N GLU A 11 -6.92 11.63 -20.15
CA GLU A 11 -6.96 11.74 -18.69
C GLU A 11 -6.92 10.36 -18.01
N ARG A 12 -7.75 9.42 -18.48
CA ARG A 12 -7.80 8.04 -17.95
C ARG A 12 -6.46 7.35 -18.02
N LEU A 13 -5.77 7.43 -19.17
CA LEU A 13 -4.48 6.77 -19.36
C LEU A 13 -3.45 7.27 -18.35
N ILE A 14 -3.40 8.58 -18.13
CA ILE A 14 -2.46 9.20 -17.17
C ILE A 14 -2.79 8.76 -15.74
N ILE A 15 -4.06 8.82 -15.33
CA ILE A 15 -4.48 8.42 -13.98
C ILE A 15 -4.18 6.95 -13.71
N GLU A 16 -4.56 6.05 -14.62
CA GLU A 16 -4.33 4.61 -14.45
C GLU A 16 -2.82 4.28 -14.44
N ASN A 17 -2.03 4.94 -15.28
CA ASN A 17 -0.56 4.79 -15.26
C ASN A 17 0.05 5.28 -13.94
N LEU A 18 -0.39 6.42 -13.40
CA LEU A 18 0.07 6.92 -12.10
C LEU A 18 -0.32 5.97 -10.96
N LEU A 19 -1.51 5.38 -11.00
CA LEU A 19 -1.93 4.39 -10.01
C LEU A 19 -1.03 3.14 -10.08
N ASP A 20 -0.70 2.67 -11.29
CA ASP A 20 0.19 1.53 -11.49
C ASP A 20 1.63 1.78 -11.03
N HIS A 21 2.12 3.01 -11.18
CA HIS A 21 3.41 3.41 -10.59
C HIS A 21 3.39 3.29 -9.06
N ASN A 22 2.32 3.73 -8.40
CA ASN A 22 2.23 3.67 -6.95
C ASN A 22 2.03 2.23 -6.42
N ARG A 23 1.30 1.38 -7.15
CA ARG A 23 1.23 -0.06 -6.88
C ARG A 23 2.62 -0.70 -6.92
N THR A 24 3.39 -0.39 -7.95
CA THR A 24 4.76 -0.89 -8.11
C THR A 24 5.66 -0.36 -7.00
N ALA A 25 5.64 0.95 -6.75
CA ALA A 25 6.46 1.59 -5.73
C ALA A 25 6.25 0.96 -4.35
N LEU A 26 5.00 0.68 -3.96
CA LEU A 26 4.71 0.01 -2.70
C LEU A 26 5.33 -1.38 -2.61
N ILE A 27 5.23 -2.19 -3.67
CA ILE A 27 5.87 -3.53 -3.72
C ILE A 27 7.40 -3.40 -3.60
N GLU A 28 8.01 -2.41 -4.25
CA GLU A 28 9.46 -2.19 -4.19
C GLU A 28 9.96 -1.94 -2.77
N THR A 29 9.16 -1.28 -1.91
CA THR A 29 9.55 -1.04 -0.51
C THR A 29 9.85 -2.34 0.26
N ALA A 30 9.16 -3.43 -0.08
CA ALA A 30 9.34 -4.74 0.55
C ALA A 30 10.22 -5.70 -0.26
N ARG A 31 10.62 -5.35 -1.49
CA ARG A 31 11.38 -6.24 -2.37
C ARG A 31 12.72 -6.62 -1.72
N GLY A 32 12.97 -7.93 -1.66
CA GLY A 32 14.21 -8.49 -1.12
C GLY A 32 14.28 -8.53 0.41
N LEU A 33 13.25 -8.12 1.13
CA LEU A 33 13.17 -8.33 2.58
C LEU A 33 12.96 -9.83 2.88
N SER A 34 13.58 -10.31 3.96
CA SER A 34 13.19 -11.58 4.58
C SER A 34 11.82 -11.48 5.25
N GLU A 35 11.16 -12.61 5.51
CA GLU A 35 9.90 -12.67 6.27
C GLU A 35 10.02 -11.95 7.63
N ALA A 36 11.16 -12.13 8.32
CA ALA A 36 11.42 -11.46 9.59
C ALA A 36 11.49 -9.93 9.43
N GLN A 37 12.22 -9.44 8.43
CA GLN A 37 12.31 -8.00 8.16
C GLN A 37 10.96 -7.40 7.74
N ALA A 38 10.21 -8.11 6.91
CA ALA A 38 8.91 -7.68 6.41
C ALA A 38 7.89 -7.52 7.55
N ARG A 39 8.08 -8.23 8.66
CA ARG A 39 7.24 -8.20 9.86
C ARG A 39 7.76 -7.28 10.97
N LEU A 40 8.89 -6.59 10.76
CA LEU A 40 9.41 -5.65 11.76
C LEU A 40 8.44 -4.48 11.94
N ARG A 41 8.01 -4.31 13.20
CA ARG A 41 7.18 -3.20 13.63
C ARG A 41 8.06 -2.13 14.27
N LEU A 42 8.33 -1.07 13.50
CA LEU A 42 9.25 0.01 13.89
C LEU A 42 8.52 1.28 14.33
N VAL A 43 7.19 1.24 14.34
CA VAL A 43 6.30 2.32 14.76
C VAL A 43 5.19 1.78 15.66
N ALA A 44 4.53 2.67 16.40
CA ALA A 44 3.49 2.28 17.37
C ALA A 44 2.21 1.72 16.74
N SER A 45 1.90 2.02 15.47
CA SER A 45 0.77 1.42 14.74
C SER A 45 1.04 -0.03 14.34
N LEU A 46 0.06 -0.74 13.77
CA LEU A 46 0.24 -2.08 13.18
C LEU A 46 1.12 -2.09 11.91
N THR A 47 1.72 -0.95 11.56
CA THR A 47 2.45 -0.76 10.32
C THR A 47 3.79 -1.48 10.33
N THR A 48 3.90 -2.43 9.41
CA THR A 48 5.08 -3.20 9.00
C THR A 48 5.13 -3.22 7.46
N PRO A 49 6.28 -3.51 6.82
CA PRO A 49 6.36 -3.62 5.36
C PRO A 49 5.29 -4.53 4.74
N ILE A 50 5.08 -5.73 5.30
CA ILE A 50 4.06 -6.68 4.79
C ILE A 50 2.63 -6.18 5.02
N SER A 51 2.36 -5.54 6.17
CA SER A 51 1.01 -5.02 6.46
C SER A 51 0.59 -3.89 5.51
N LEU A 52 1.53 -3.09 5.00
CA LEU A 52 1.22 -2.01 4.05
C LEU A 52 0.73 -2.58 2.72
N ILE A 53 1.34 -3.67 2.27
CA ILE A 53 0.93 -4.38 1.03
C ILE A 53 -0.41 -5.07 1.24
N LYS A 54 -0.60 -5.76 2.38
CA LYS A 54 -1.90 -6.37 2.74
C LYS A 54 -3.01 -5.33 2.78
N HIS A 55 -2.73 -4.18 3.39
CA HIS A 55 -3.68 -3.08 3.48
C HIS A 55 -4.04 -2.55 2.10
N ALA A 56 -3.06 -2.36 1.22
CA ALA A 56 -3.31 -1.94 -0.16
C ALA A 56 -4.19 -2.94 -0.93
N ALA A 57 -4.00 -4.25 -0.75
CA ALA A 57 -4.90 -5.26 -1.32
C ALA A 57 -6.34 -5.12 -0.78
N GLY A 58 -6.49 -4.87 0.52
CA GLY A 58 -7.78 -4.55 1.13
C GLY A 58 -8.43 -3.30 0.55
N ALA A 59 -7.66 -2.22 0.38
CA ALA A 59 -8.15 -0.95 -0.20
C ALA A 59 -8.66 -1.13 -1.63
N GLU A 60 -7.93 -1.88 -2.46
CA GLU A 60 -8.36 -2.26 -3.83
C GLU A 60 -9.72 -2.98 -3.81
N ARG A 61 -9.89 -3.96 -2.91
CA ARG A 61 -11.17 -4.69 -2.78
C ARG A 61 -12.31 -3.81 -2.30
N ILE A 62 -12.06 -2.98 -1.29
CA ILE A 62 -13.08 -2.10 -0.71
C ILE A 62 -13.61 -1.15 -1.77
N TRP A 63 -12.73 -0.54 -2.57
CA TRP A 63 -13.16 0.43 -3.58
C TRP A 63 -13.71 -0.23 -4.83
N PHE A 64 -13.00 -1.18 -5.41
CA PHE A 64 -13.41 -1.71 -6.71
C PHE A 64 -14.40 -2.86 -6.58
N GLN A 65 -14.14 -3.85 -5.71
CA GLN A 65 -14.99 -5.03 -5.60
C GLN A 65 -16.27 -4.74 -4.82
N ARG A 66 -16.15 -4.28 -3.56
CA ARG A 66 -17.30 -4.00 -2.69
C ARG A 66 -18.12 -2.82 -3.21
N PHE A 67 -17.46 -1.71 -3.53
CA PHE A 67 -18.17 -0.47 -3.86
C PHE A 67 -18.54 -0.36 -5.35
N TRP A 68 -17.59 -0.38 -6.28
CA TRP A 68 -17.91 -0.21 -7.71
C TRP A 68 -18.63 -1.40 -8.32
N ALA A 69 -18.14 -2.62 -8.11
CA ALA A 69 -18.78 -3.84 -8.59
C ALA A 69 -19.98 -4.28 -7.74
N GLY A 70 -20.13 -3.75 -6.51
CA GLY A 70 -21.27 -4.06 -5.65
C GLY A 70 -21.26 -5.47 -5.07
N LEU A 71 -20.09 -6.10 -5.01
CA LEU A 71 -19.95 -7.48 -4.55
C LEU A 71 -20.17 -7.59 -3.04
N ASP A 72 -20.74 -8.71 -2.60
CA ASP A 72 -20.74 -9.10 -1.20
C ASP A 72 -19.35 -9.49 -0.70
N GLU A 73 -19.14 -9.48 0.63
CA GLU A 73 -17.83 -9.81 1.23
C GLU A 73 -17.39 -11.22 0.85
N SER A 74 -18.33 -12.17 0.82
CA SER A 74 -18.08 -13.57 0.42
C SER A 74 -17.74 -13.74 -1.07
N GLU A 75 -18.00 -12.73 -1.89
CA GLU A 75 -17.70 -12.75 -3.33
C GLU A 75 -16.36 -12.07 -3.67
N CYS A 76 -15.76 -11.38 -2.69
CA CYS A 76 -14.46 -10.75 -2.85
C CYS A 76 -13.33 -11.79 -2.80
N ASP A 77 -12.25 -11.55 -3.54
CA ASP A 77 -11.11 -12.46 -3.63
C ASP A 77 -10.11 -12.34 -2.44
N GLY A 78 -10.62 -11.95 -1.28
CA GLY A 78 -9.87 -11.81 -0.02
C GLY A 78 -10.49 -10.79 0.92
N TYR A 79 -9.76 -10.42 1.98
CA TYR A 79 -10.27 -9.55 3.04
C TYR A 79 -10.66 -8.16 2.52
N SER A 80 -11.91 -7.75 2.73
CA SER A 80 -12.48 -6.54 2.12
C SER A 80 -13.29 -5.68 3.10
N ARG A 81 -13.02 -5.78 4.41
CA ARG A 81 -13.66 -4.92 5.41
C ARG A 81 -12.88 -3.63 5.59
N ARG A 82 -13.59 -2.51 5.74
CA ARG A 82 -13.01 -1.19 5.99
C ARG A 82 -12.75 -1.00 7.50
N ASP A 83 -11.80 -1.74 8.02
CA ASP A 83 -11.35 -1.72 9.42
C ASP A 83 -9.83 -2.03 9.54
N GLU A 84 -9.35 -2.15 10.78
CA GLU A 84 -7.94 -2.42 11.09
C GLU A 84 -7.46 -3.82 10.64
N GLY A 85 -8.37 -4.75 10.32
CA GLY A 85 -8.02 -6.09 9.86
C GLY A 85 -7.22 -6.09 8.55
N THR A 86 -7.31 -5.01 7.78
CA THR A 86 -6.47 -4.79 6.59
C THR A 86 -4.97 -4.68 6.89
N PHE A 87 -4.58 -4.37 8.14
CA PHE A 87 -3.18 -4.37 8.58
C PHE A 87 -2.79 -5.62 9.38
N ALA A 88 -3.75 -6.45 9.77
CA ALA A 88 -3.51 -7.60 10.64
C ALA A 88 -2.95 -8.77 9.84
N VAL A 89 -1.63 -8.95 9.87
CA VAL A 89 -0.93 -10.03 9.15
C VAL A 89 -0.74 -11.22 10.09
N THR A 90 -1.20 -12.40 9.69
CA THR A 90 -1.09 -13.64 10.47
C THR A 90 0.25 -14.35 10.22
N ASP A 91 0.57 -15.36 11.01
CA ASP A 91 1.84 -16.09 10.91
C ASP A 91 1.94 -16.98 9.65
N ASP A 92 0.80 -17.35 9.06
CA ASP A 92 0.68 -18.17 7.85
C ASP A 92 0.76 -17.36 6.54
N GLU A 93 0.73 -16.04 6.59
CA GLU A 93 0.80 -15.18 5.41
C GLU A 93 2.24 -14.84 5.02
N SER A 94 2.78 -15.45 3.96
CA SER A 94 4.12 -15.07 3.48
C SER A 94 4.12 -13.71 2.78
N LEU A 95 5.26 -13.01 2.77
CA LEU A 95 5.40 -11.76 2.02
C LEU A 95 5.11 -11.95 0.53
N ALA A 96 5.58 -13.06 -0.04
CA ALA A 96 5.36 -13.37 -1.45
C ALA A 96 3.87 -13.56 -1.78
N ASP A 97 3.13 -14.26 -0.91
CA ASP A 97 1.70 -14.48 -1.11
C ASP A 97 0.90 -13.19 -0.98
N VAL A 98 1.25 -12.33 -0.02
CA VAL A 98 0.62 -11.02 0.18
C VAL A 98 0.89 -10.08 -1.01
N ILE A 99 2.10 -10.09 -1.58
CA ILE A 99 2.39 -9.36 -2.82
C ILE A 99 1.54 -9.90 -3.97
N ALA A 100 1.51 -11.21 -4.16
CA ALA A 100 0.73 -11.83 -5.23
C ALA A 100 -0.78 -11.55 -5.06
N GLU A 101 -1.26 -11.47 -3.83
CA GLU A 101 -2.63 -11.07 -3.50
C GLU A 101 -2.91 -9.62 -3.90
N PHE A 102 -2.02 -8.69 -3.56
CA PHE A 102 -2.14 -7.30 -3.96
C PHE A 102 -2.13 -7.12 -5.49
N GLU A 103 -1.28 -7.86 -6.19
CA GLU A 103 -1.24 -7.85 -7.66
C GLU A 103 -2.55 -8.37 -8.28
N ARG A 104 -3.11 -9.47 -7.74
CA ARG A 104 -4.42 -10.00 -8.18
C ARG A 104 -5.54 -9.01 -7.94
N ALA A 105 -5.60 -8.42 -6.73
CA ALA A 105 -6.60 -7.42 -6.38
C ALA A 105 -6.49 -6.19 -7.31
N SER A 106 -5.28 -5.70 -7.55
CA SER A 106 -5.01 -4.60 -8.48
C SER A 106 -5.47 -4.92 -9.91
N GLN A 107 -5.25 -6.15 -10.38
CA GLN A 107 -5.72 -6.57 -11.71
C GLN A 107 -7.25 -6.61 -11.79
N LYS A 108 -7.92 -7.11 -10.75
CA LYS A 108 -9.37 -7.09 -10.66
C LYS A 108 -9.92 -5.67 -10.63
N SER A 109 -9.26 -4.76 -9.92
CA SER A 109 -9.60 -3.33 -9.90
C SER A 109 -9.57 -2.71 -11.29
N ARG A 110 -8.53 -2.98 -12.10
CA ARG A 110 -8.47 -2.51 -13.49
C ARG A 110 -9.64 -3.03 -14.33
N GLN A 111 -9.96 -4.32 -14.22
CA GLN A 111 -11.09 -4.92 -14.94
C GLN A 111 -12.43 -4.28 -14.54
N ILE A 112 -12.63 -3.96 -13.27
CA ILE A 112 -13.84 -3.31 -12.78
C ILE A 112 -13.88 -1.86 -13.26
N ALA A 113 -12.79 -1.11 -13.09
CA ALA A 113 -12.70 0.31 -13.45
C ALA A 113 -12.95 0.53 -14.96
N ALA A 114 -12.52 -0.40 -15.81
CA ALA A 114 -12.74 -0.34 -17.27
C ALA A 114 -14.21 -0.47 -17.70
N ARG A 115 -15.13 -0.84 -16.79
CA ARG A 115 -16.57 -0.94 -17.06
C ARG A 115 -17.32 0.39 -16.89
N PHE A 116 -16.65 1.41 -16.39
CA PHE A 116 -17.24 2.70 -16.03
C PHE A 116 -16.47 3.83 -16.70
N ASP A 117 -17.17 4.89 -17.09
CA ASP A 117 -16.57 6.15 -17.51
C ASP A 117 -16.06 6.93 -16.29
N LEU A 118 -15.16 7.89 -16.53
CA LEU A 118 -14.54 8.66 -15.43
C LEU A 118 -15.58 9.49 -14.65
N ASP A 119 -16.65 9.91 -15.33
CA ASP A 119 -17.74 10.73 -14.78
C ASP A 119 -18.90 9.91 -14.22
N ASP A 120 -18.88 8.58 -14.33
CA ASP A 120 -19.87 7.73 -13.69
C ASP A 120 -19.82 7.92 -12.18
N THR A 121 -20.99 7.96 -11.55
CA THR A 121 -21.15 8.21 -10.11
C THR A 121 -21.85 7.05 -9.39
N LYS A 122 -21.50 6.88 -8.12
CA LYS A 122 -22.25 6.05 -7.16
C LYS A 122 -22.27 6.76 -5.80
N ASP A 123 -23.35 6.58 -5.06
CA ASP A 123 -23.45 7.12 -3.70
C ASP A 123 -22.77 6.20 -2.69
N ASN A 124 -21.89 6.78 -1.89
CA ASN A 124 -21.22 6.12 -0.78
C ASN A 124 -21.72 6.71 0.55
N PRO A 125 -22.16 5.88 1.53
CA PRO A 125 -22.67 6.39 2.81
C PRO A 125 -21.69 7.25 3.63
N ARG A 126 -20.38 7.08 3.42
CA ARG A 126 -19.34 7.82 4.16
C ARG A 126 -18.78 9.00 3.37
N GLU A 127 -18.73 8.88 2.05
CA GLU A 127 -17.98 9.79 1.16
C GLU A 127 -18.90 10.66 0.30
N GLY A 128 -20.22 10.42 0.33
CA GLY A 128 -21.20 11.06 -0.54
C GLY A 128 -21.17 10.50 -1.97
N THR A 129 -21.62 11.30 -2.93
CA THR A 129 -21.56 10.93 -4.35
C THR A 129 -20.12 10.97 -4.85
N VAL A 130 -19.60 9.82 -5.27
CA VAL A 130 -18.22 9.67 -5.75
C VAL A 130 -18.19 9.30 -7.22
N THR A 131 -17.25 9.88 -7.97
CA THR A 131 -17.00 9.53 -9.38
C THR A 131 -15.91 8.47 -9.50
N MET A 132 -15.90 7.72 -10.61
CA MET A 132 -14.80 6.79 -10.91
C MET A 132 -13.46 7.52 -10.94
N ARG A 133 -13.42 8.73 -11.53
CA ARG A 133 -12.24 9.61 -11.51
C ARG A 133 -11.76 9.87 -10.09
N TRP A 134 -12.65 10.27 -9.18
CA TRP A 134 -12.29 10.53 -7.80
C TRP A 134 -11.78 9.26 -7.12
N THR A 135 -12.39 8.09 -7.34
CA THR A 135 -11.91 6.83 -6.74
C THR A 135 -10.49 6.49 -7.21
N LEU A 136 -10.19 6.62 -8.49
CA LEU A 136 -8.84 6.36 -9.01
C LEU A 136 -7.81 7.33 -8.40
N LEU A 137 -8.15 8.62 -8.30
CA LEU A 137 -7.29 9.64 -7.67
C LEU A 137 -7.11 9.38 -6.16
N ALA A 138 -8.16 8.96 -5.46
CA ALA A 138 -8.10 8.60 -4.05
C ALA A 138 -7.17 7.39 -3.83
N MET A 139 -7.23 6.39 -4.71
CA MET A 139 -6.33 5.24 -4.67
C MET A 139 -4.87 5.63 -4.96
N ILE A 140 -4.61 6.58 -5.86
CA ILE A 140 -3.25 7.12 -6.05
C ILE A 140 -2.74 7.75 -4.76
N GLN A 141 -3.55 8.60 -4.13
CA GLN A 141 -3.18 9.24 -2.86
C GLN A 141 -2.93 8.19 -1.76
N GLU A 142 -3.78 7.17 -1.68
CA GLU A 142 -3.66 6.10 -0.70
C GLU A 142 -2.35 5.34 -0.83
N LEU A 143 -2.05 4.87 -2.04
CA LEU A 143 -0.86 4.06 -2.29
C LEU A 143 0.42 4.88 -2.21
N ALA A 144 0.43 6.13 -2.70
CA ALA A 144 1.59 7.01 -2.60
C ALA A 144 1.98 7.26 -1.12
N ARG A 145 0.98 7.47 -0.25
CA ARG A 145 1.21 7.70 1.18
C ARG A 145 1.81 6.47 1.85
N HIS A 146 1.28 5.28 1.55
CA HIS A 146 1.78 4.04 2.11
C HIS A 146 3.13 3.61 1.53
N ALA A 147 3.42 3.90 0.27
CA ALA A 147 4.75 3.73 -0.30
C ALA A 147 5.76 4.62 0.45
N GLY A 148 5.43 5.88 0.72
CA GLY A 148 6.27 6.75 1.55
C GLY A 148 6.49 6.23 2.98
N HIS A 149 5.46 5.64 3.61
CA HIS A 149 5.65 4.94 4.89
C HIS A 149 6.59 3.73 4.75
N GLY A 150 6.45 2.94 3.68
CA GLY A 150 7.31 1.81 3.37
C GLY A 150 8.77 2.21 3.17
N ASP A 151 9.02 3.34 2.50
CA ASP A 151 10.37 3.88 2.31
C ASP A 151 11.06 4.21 3.64
N ILE A 152 10.34 4.81 4.60
CA ILE A 152 10.88 5.09 5.94
C ILE A 152 11.18 3.81 6.71
N LEU A 153 10.30 2.81 6.65
CA LEU A 153 10.57 1.51 7.28
C LEU A 153 11.78 0.85 6.63
N ARG A 154 11.90 0.94 5.30
CA ARG A 154 13.02 0.38 4.56
C ARG A 154 14.34 1.04 4.93
N GLU A 155 14.36 2.36 5.06
CA GLU A 155 15.52 3.11 5.56
C GLU A 155 15.96 2.59 6.93
N GLN A 156 15.02 2.40 7.87
CA GLN A 156 15.33 1.91 9.21
C GLN A 156 15.81 0.45 9.24
N ILE A 157 15.31 -0.40 8.33
CA ILE A 157 15.74 -1.80 8.22
C ILE A 157 17.15 -1.91 7.62
N ASP A 158 17.41 -1.16 6.54
CA ASP A 158 18.69 -1.22 5.83
C ASP A 158 19.79 -0.45 6.57
N ARG A 159 19.41 0.58 7.35
CA ARG A 159 20.33 1.46 8.09
C ARG A 159 19.81 1.71 9.51
N PRO A 160 19.83 0.69 10.39
CA PRO A 160 19.41 0.87 11.76
C PRO A 160 20.28 1.91 12.46
N ILE A 161 19.65 2.87 13.14
CA ILE A 161 20.36 3.82 13.99
C ILE A 161 21.04 3.03 15.12
N PRO A 162 22.35 3.19 15.36
CA PRO A 162 23.03 2.53 16.46
C PRO A 162 22.35 2.89 17.79
N THR A 163 22.08 1.88 18.61
CA THR A 163 21.36 2.03 19.89
C THR A 163 22.08 2.90 20.92
N GLU A 164 23.34 3.27 20.69
CA GLU A 164 24.09 4.23 21.51
C GLU A 164 24.98 5.16 20.65
N PRO A 165 24.49 6.35 20.25
CA PRO A 165 25.29 7.29 19.47
C PRO A 165 26.40 7.99 20.29
N TRP A 166 26.34 7.95 21.63
CA TRP A 166 27.21 8.74 22.52
C TRP A 166 28.35 7.97 23.21
N ARG A 167 28.50 6.66 22.99
CA ARG A 167 29.64 5.88 23.56
C ARG A 167 30.94 5.95 22.75
N ARG A 168 31.09 6.93 21.84
CA ARG A 168 32.39 7.27 21.23
C ARG A 168 32.83 8.66 21.69
N GLY A 169 33.56 8.71 22.80
CA GLY A 169 34.31 9.87 23.25
C GLY A 169 34.02 10.24 24.70
N GLY A 170 34.77 9.66 25.64
CA GLY A 170 34.61 10.02 27.06
C GLY A 170 35.48 9.29 28.08
N ASP A 171 36.40 8.41 27.70
CA ASP A 171 37.39 7.86 28.65
C ASP A 171 38.57 8.83 28.78
N ASN A 172 38.36 9.95 29.49
CA ASN A 172 39.45 10.62 30.23
C ASN A 172 38.88 11.63 31.22
N ILE A 173 38.52 11.17 32.42
CA ILE A 173 38.47 12.04 33.59
C ILE A 173 39.55 11.54 34.55
N PRO A 174 40.66 12.27 34.73
CA PRO A 174 41.63 11.91 35.75
C PRO A 174 41.02 12.22 37.12
N ALA A 175 41.10 11.25 38.03
CA ALA A 175 40.67 11.41 39.41
C ALA A 175 41.53 12.47 40.11
N THR A 176 40.88 13.44 40.76
CA THR A 176 41.43 14.27 41.83
C THR A 176 40.50 14.22 43.01
#